data_AF-A0A3C1DSP5-F1
#
_entry.id   AF-A0A3C1DSP5-F1
#
_cell.length_a   1.000
_cell.length_b   1.000
_cell.length_c   1.000
_cell.angle_alpha   90.00
_cell.angle_beta   90.00
_cell.angle_gamma   90.00
#
_symmetry.space_group_name_H-M   'P 1'
#
loop_
_entity.id
_entity.type
_entity.pdbx_description
1 polymer ?
#
loop_
_entity_poly.entity_id
_entity_poly.type
_entity_poly.pdbx_seq_one_letter_code
_entity_poly.pdbx_strand_id
1 'polypeptide(L)'
;SNLFQMRFYALVLWRRDGTIPKQLKLLYLGDGRSVIDEPTSADLEAVEGRILNLWDQITEAVRSQTFEPAPSRLCDWCDFQPLCPAFGGEPPALPMVQLA
;
A
#
# COMPACT_ATOMS: atom_id res chain seq x y z
N SER A 1 -3.28 2.20 -7.00
CA SER A 1 -3.11 2.16 -8.47
C SER A 1 -1.80 1.46 -8.79
N ASN A 2 -1.68 0.82 -9.95
CA ASN A 2 -0.44 0.14 -10.38
C ASN A 2 0.76 1.11 -10.47
N LEU A 3 0.48 2.39 -10.77
CA LEU A 3 1.50 3.43 -10.82
C LEU A 3 2.14 3.73 -9.46
N PHE A 4 1.37 3.67 -8.35
CA PHE A 4 1.91 3.82 -7.00
C PHE A 4 2.96 2.73 -6.70
N GLN A 5 2.66 1.49 -7.09
CA GLN A 5 3.60 0.36 -6.89
C GLN A 5 4.89 0.57 -7.71
N MET A 6 4.79 1.05 -8.95
CA MET A 6 5.97 1.34 -9.77
C MET A 6 6.82 2.49 -9.17
N ARG A 7 6.18 3.59 -8.79
CA ARG A 7 6.85 4.77 -8.22
C ARG A 7 7.44 4.49 -6.84
N PHE A 8 6.90 3.55 -6.07
CA PHE A 8 7.53 3.07 -4.84
C PHE A 8 8.95 2.55 -5.09
N TYR A 9 9.14 1.68 -6.09
CA TYR A 9 10.47 1.19 -6.42
C TYR A 9 11.39 2.30 -6.92
N ALA A 10 10.87 3.25 -7.69
CA ALA A 10 11.64 4.42 -8.12
C ALA A 10 12.10 5.27 -6.93
N LEU A 11 11.25 5.47 -5.92
CA LEU A 11 11.60 6.13 -4.67
C LEU A 11 12.71 5.38 -3.93
N VAL A 12 12.59 4.06 -3.79
CA VAL A 12 13.62 3.24 -3.12
C VAL A 12 14.96 3.36 -3.84
N LEU A 13 14.98 3.27 -5.18
CA LEU A 13 16.19 3.46 -5.97
C LEU A 13 16.76 4.87 -5.79
N TRP A 14 15.92 5.89 -5.80
CA TRP A 14 16.36 7.27 -5.61
C TRP A 14 16.97 7.50 -4.22
N ARG A 15 16.34 6.98 -3.16
CA ARG A 15 16.87 7.09 -1.79
C ARG A 15 18.17 6.29 -1.58
N ARG A 16 18.33 5.17 -2.29
CA ARG A 16 19.55 4.35 -2.23
C ARG A 16 20.71 4.96 -3.04
N ASP A 17 20.43 5.40 -4.26
CA ASP A 17 21.48 5.72 -5.27
C ASP A 17 21.58 7.22 -5.58
N GLY A 18 20.70 8.05 -5.04
CA GLY A 18 20.67 9.50 -5.26
C GLY A 18 20.19 9.93 -6.66
N THR A 19 19.85 8.99 -7.54
CA THR A 19 19.44 9.26 -8.93
C THR A 19 17.99 8.82 -9.18
N ILE A 20 17.19 9.69 -9.80
CA ILE A 20 15.82 9.37 -10.21
C ILE A 20 15.86 8.55 -11.52
N PRO A 21 15.18 7.38 -11.58
CA PRO A 21 15.04 6.63 -12.83
C PRO A 21 14.36 7.47 -13.91
N LYS A 22 14.91 7.49 -15.13
CA LYS A 22 14.36 8.30 -16.23
C LYS A 22 13.00 7.82 -16.72
N GLN A 23 12.72 6.52 -16.60
CA GLN A 23 11.49 5.91 -17.09
C GLN A 23 11.19 4.64 -16.30
N LEU A 24 9.91 4.42 -16.00
CA LEU A 24 9.34 3.20 -15.46
C LEU A 24 8.43 2.58 -16.52
N LYS A 25 8.45 1.25 -16.63
CA LYS A 25 7.62 0.53 -17.59
C LYS A 25 7.04 -0.75 -16.98
N LEU A 26 5.71 -0.88 -17.02
CA LEU A 26 4.99 -2.09 -16.64
C LEU A 26 4.52 -2.80 -17.91
N LEU A 27 4.96 -4.05 -18.08
CA LEU A 27 4.66 -4.87 -19.26
C LEU A 27 3.54 -5.87 -18.91
N TYR A 28 2.44 -5.85 -19.68
CA TYR A 28 1.38 -6.86 -19.61
C TYR A 28 1.67 -7.94 -20.65
N LEU A 29 2.14 -9.10 -20.17
CA LEU A 29 2.62 -10.17 -21.06
C LEU A 29 1.49 -10.87 -21.84
N GLY A 30 0.26 -10.87 -21.32
CA GLY A 30 -0.87 -11.57 -21.94
C GLY A 30 -1.42 -10.88 -23.19
N ASP A 31 -1.28 -9.56 -23.30
CA ASP A 31 -1.84 -8.76 -24.40
C ASP A 31 -0.82 -7.80 -25.04
N GLY A 32 0.44 -7.84 -24.58
CA GLY A 32 1.54 -7.02 -25.10
C GLY A 32 1.45 -5.53 -24.75
N ARG A 33 0.45 -5.10 -23.95
CA ARG A 33 0.31 -3.69 -23.57
C ARG A 33 1.40 -3.29 -22.58
N SER A 34 1.70 -2.00 -22.53
CA SER A 34 2.58 -1.45 -21.50
C SER A 34 2.09 -0.13 -20.96
N VAL A 35 2.37 0.11 -19.68
CA VAL A 35 2.24 1.43 -19.04
C VAL A 35 3.62 2.01 -18.88
N ILE A 36 3.80 3.28 -19.26
CA ILE A 36 5.06 4.02 -19.17
C ILE A 36 4.85 5.24 -18.27
N ASP A 37 5.83 5.54 -17.44
CA ASP A 37 5.86 6.70 -16.53
C ASP A 37 7.26 7.31 -16.49
N GLU A 38 7.36 8.63 -16.48
CA GLU A 38 8.62 9.36 -16.33
C GLU A 38 8.57 10.12 -15.00
N PRO A 39 9.06 9.54 -13.90
CA PRO A 39 8.81 10.07 -12.57
C PRO A 39 9.61 11.36 -12.32
N THR A 40 8.96 12.35 -11.73
CA THR A 40 9.61 13.55 -11.20
C THR A 40 9.97 13.38 -9.72
N SER A 41 10.83 14.23 -9.17
CA SER A 41 11.09 14.25 -7.72
C SER A 41 9.81 14.47 -6.92
N ALA A 42 8.94 15.38 -7.37
CA ALA A 42 7.66 15.67 -6.74
C ALA A 42 6.72 14.45 -6.73
N ASP A 43 6.70 13.65 -7.80
CA ASP A 43 5.94 12.39 -7.82
C ASP A 43 6.42 11.42 -6.75
N LEU A 44 7.75 11.31 -6.57
CA LEU A 44 8.36 10.38 -5.62
C LEU A 44 8.23 10.88 -4.17
N GLU A 45 8.35 12.18 -3.93
CA GLU A 45 8.09 12.82 -2.63
C GLU A 45 6.63 12.62 -2.21
N ALA A 46 5.67 12.72 -3.14
CA ALA A 46 4.27 12.43 -2.84
C ALA A 46 4.04 10.96 -2.48
N VAL A 47 4.75 10.03 -3.13
CA VAL A 47 4.73 8.60 -2.79
C VAL A 47 5.29 8.38 -1.38
N GLU A 48 6.42 9.02 -1.06
CA GLU A 48 7.05 8.95 0.27
C GLU A 48 6.10 9.45 1.37
N GLY A 49 5.50 10.63 1.18
CA GLY A 49 4.53 11.18 2.13
C GLY A 49 3.34 10.25 2.35
N ARG A 50 2.85 9.59 1.29
CA ARG A 50 1.78 8.59 1.41
C ARG A 50 2.21 7.34 2.19
N ILE A 51 3.45 6.88 2.04
CA ILE A 51 3.98 5.73 2.80
C ILE A 51 4.09 6.08 4.28
N LEU A 52 4.68 7.24 4.60
CA LEU A 52 4.84 7.70 5.97
C LEU A 52 3.48 7.87 6.65
N ASN A 53 2.53 8.49 5.96
CA ASN A 53 1.18 8.64 6.50
C ASN A 53 0.45 7.30 6.70
N LEU A 54 0.64 6.33 5.80
CA LEU A 54 0.12 4.98 5.99
C LEU A 54 0.78 4.29 7.18
N TRP A 55 2.09 4.47 7.37
CA TRP A 55 2.83 3.92 8.49
C TRP A 55 2.31 4.47 9.83
N ASP A 56 2.05 5.78 9.91
CA ASP A 56 1.47 6.40 11.11
C ASP A 56 0.09 5.81 11.43
N GLN A 57 -0.77 5.62 10.42
CA GLN A 57 -2.09 5.00 10.58
C GLN A 57 -1.99 3.54 11.06
N ILE A 58 -1.06 2.75 10.50
CA ILE A 58 -0.82 1.37 10.92
C ILE A 58 -0.35 1.34 12.37
N THR A 59 0.59 2.21 12.73
CA THR A 59 1.14 2.30 14.09
C THR A 59 0.05 2.65 15.09
N GLU A 60 -0.82 3.60 14.74
CA GLU A 60 -1.95 3.98 15.60
C GLU A 60 -2.98 2.86 15.75
N ALA A 61 -3.32 2.16 14.66
CA ALA A 61 -4.23 1.01 14.71
C ALA A 61 -3.68 -0.11 15.60
N VAL A 62 -2.38 -0.39 15.52
CA VAL A 62 -1.73 -1.38 16.42
C VAL A 62 -1.74 -0.91 17.87
N ARG A 63 -1.39 0.37 18.13
CA ARG A 63 -1.35 0.94 19.49
C ARG A 63 -2.72 0.95 20.17
N SER A 64 -3.75 1.34 19.43
CA SER A 64 -5.14 1.39 19.90
C SER A 64 -5.83 0.04 19.85
N GLN A 65 -5.19 -0.99 19.27
CA GLN A 65 -5.78 -2.30 18.98
C GLN A 65 -7.10 -2.21 18.20
N THR A 66 -7.29 -1.13 17.44
CA THR A 66 -8.53 -0.82 16.74
C THR A 66 -8.29 -0.88 15.24
N PHE A 67 -9.00 -1.78 14.56
CA PHE A 67 -8.90 -2.00 13.12
C PHE A 67 -10.27 -1.78 12.48
N GLU A 68 -10.56 -0.53 12.16
CA GLU A 68 -11.85 -0.14 11.59
C GLU A 68 -12.06 -0.81 10.21
N PRO A 69 -13.18 -1.51 10.00
CA PRO A 69 -13.48 -2.08 8.69
C PRO A 69 -13.79 -0.95 7.69
N ALA A 70 -13.31 -1.11 6.45
CA ALA A 70 -13.62 -0.20 5.34
C ALA A 70 -14.37 -0.97 4.24
N PRO A 71 -15.72 -1.10 4.33
CA PRO A 71 -16.50 -1.86 3.36
C PRO A 71 -16.33 -1.31 1.93
N SER A 72 -16.17 -2.21 0.97
CA SER A 72 -16.09 -1.88 -0.46
C SER A 72 -16.62 -3.02 -1.31
N ARG A 73 -16.71 -2.85 -2.64
CA ARG A 73 -17.09 -3.93 -3.57
C ARG A 73 -16.15 -5.15 -3.53
N LEU A 74 -14.92 -4.98 -3.04
CA LEU A 74 -14.00 -6.10 -2.87
C LEU A 74 -14.44 -7.02 -1.72
N CYS A 75 -15.28 -6.54 -0.80
CA CYS A 75 -15.80 -7.37 0.27
C CYS A 75 -16.55 -8.58 -0.26
N ASP A 76 -17.26 -8.47 -1.41
CA ASP A 76 -18.02 -9.58 -2.03
C ASP A 76 -17.16 -10.83 -2.32
N TRP A 77 -15.84 -10.67 -2.37
CA TRP A 77 -14.86 -11.72 -2.66
C TRP A 77 -13.87 -11.94 -1.50
N CYS A 78 -14.18 -11.45 -0.31
CA CYS A 78 -13.29 -11.51 0.85
C CYS A 78 -13.53 -12.77 1.69
N ASP A 79 -12.52 -13.65 1.76
CA ASP A 79 -12.57 -14.88 2.56
C ASP A 79 -12.72 -14.63 4.08
N PHE A 80 -12.43 -13.41 4.55
CA PHE A 80 -12.48 -13.03 5.97
C PHE A 80 -13.81 -12.37 6.38
N GLN A 81 -14.83 -12.32 5.50
CA GLN A 81 -16.16 -11.82 5.88
C GLN A 81 -16.70 -12.44 7.20
N PRO A 82 -16.58 -13.75 7.47
CA PRO A 82 -17.09 -14.35 8.71
C PRO A 82 -16.45 -13.80 10.00
N LEU A 83 -15.27 -13.18 9.91
CA LEU A 83 -14.54 -12.60 11.05
C LEU A 83 -14.64 -11.06 11.10
N CYS A 84 -15.26 -10.45 10.10
CA CYS A 84 -15.27 -9.00 9.94
C CYS A 84 -16.42 -8.35 10.72
N PRO A 85 -16.17 -7.34 11.58
CA PRO A 85 -17.21 -6.65 12.34
C PRO A 85 -18.30 -6.00 11.49
N ALA A 86 -17.96 -5.55 10.27
CA ALA A 86 -18.94 -4.99 9.34
C ALA A 86 -20.02 -5.99 8.90
N PHE A 87 -19.78 -7.29 9.10
CA PHE A 87 -20.70 -8.38 8.80
C PHE A 87 -21.14 -9.13 10.08
N GLY A 88 -20.90 -8.53 11.25
CA GLY A 88 -21.23 -9.12 12.56
C GLY A 88 -20.24 -10.18 13.06
N GLY A 89 -19.09 -10.35 12.39
CA GLY A 89 -18.03 -11.26 12.82
C GLY A 89 -17.15 -10.68 13.93
N GLU A 90 -16.45 -11.56 14.65
CA GLU A 90 -15.50 -11.20 15.70
C GLU A 90 -14.05 -11.39 15.22
N PRO A 91 -13.20 -10.34 15.23
CA PRO A 91 -11.79 -10.45 14.87
C PRO A 91 -11.02 -11.34 15.86
N PRO A 92 -9.99 -12.07 15.39
CA PRO A 92 -9.12 -12.81 16.30
C PRO A 92 -8.35 -11.86 17.23
N ALA A 93 -8.01 -12.36 18.42
CA ALA A 93 -7.17 -11.63 19.36
C ALA A 93 -5.81 -11.28 18.74
N LEU A 94 -5.35 -10.04 18.95
CA LEU A 94 -4.06 -9.59 18.45
C LEU A 94 -2.91 -10.30 19.19
N PRO A 95 -1.84 -10.67 18.49
CA PRO A 95 -0.66 -11.23 19.14
C PRO A 95 0.03 -10.17 20.01
N MET A 96 0.66 -10.59 21.11
CA MET A 96 1.47 -9.71 21.96
C MET A 96 2.80 -9.41 21.28
N VAL A 97 2.81 -8.49 20.31
CA VAL A 97 4.02 -8.00 19.66
C VAL A 97 4.22 -6.54 20.07
N GLN A 98 5.36 -6.24 20.69
CA GLN A 98 5.75 -4.87 20.99
C GLN A 98 6.33 -4.24 19.71
N LEU A 99 5.71 -3.16 19.20
CA LEU A 99 6.37 -2.32 18.21
C LEU A 99 7.54 -1.62 18.91
N ALA A 100 8.75 -1.81 18.40
CA ALA A 100 9.99 -1.22 18.92
C ALA A 100 10.09 0.27 18.59
#